data_AF-A0A8C3V0S7-F1
#
_entry.id   AF-A0A8C3V0S7-F1
#
_cell.length_a   1.000
_cell.length_b   1.000
_cell.length_c   1.000
_cell.angle_alpha   90.00
_cell.angle_beta   90.00
_cell.angle_gamma   90.00
#
_symmetry.space_group_name_H-M   'P 1'
#
loop_
_entity.id
_entity.type
_entity.pdbx_description
1 polymer ?
#
loop_
_entity_poly.entity_id
_entity_poly.type
_entity_poly.pdbx_seq_one_letter_code
_entity_poly.pdbx_strand_id
1 'polypeptide(L)'
;MAAPRAAALGPEPGSSTQTSHRLLAYSDALLSIIATVMILPVAHTKIHPDQKLGESVQQLLLAKIAVYLMTFLIVTVAWAAHVRLFQVIEHIDDVLALLNLACMMIITFLPYTFSLMASFPGIPFGIFLFSVCAVVIGLIQAVIVAYGFYHPHLLNQQIQESENQNFYKRHILKIILRGPVLCFLAAIFSFFFIPLSYVLLGLVIVFPHLTRVITWCKNKVLGRRGEEEEHHSLETFTFYLSEPLSKERVEAFSDGVYAIVATLLILDICEDNVPDPREVEEKFHGSLLEALSEYGPNYLAYFGSFVTIGLLWFVHHSLFLYVTKATRLMGLLNILSLAFIGGLPLAYQLTSEFAEKSHNEIEAIQVSCVITFFASIFQFAIWTTALLNEEETLHPFARYGGKEHAFMFAKLALYPCVSLGAFFLTCLLSEFSTAIFHLMQIVIPFAFLALRIFVRISLTAIKSVMSLSRRKVVLLEEEEACLSPNETLS
;
A
#
# COMPACT_ATOMS: atom_id res chain seq x y z
N MET A 1 26.06 -43.25 -44.00
CA MET A 1 26.22 -41.78 -43.92
C MET A 1 25.42 -41.32 -42.70
N ALA A 2 26.09 -41.22 -41.54
CA ALA A 2 25.47 -40.80 -40.28
C ALA A 2 26.12 -39.47 -39.89
N ALA A 3 25.30 -38.44 -39.66
CA ALA A 3 25.74 -37.11 -39.28
C ALA A 3 26.35 -37.11 -37.86
N PRO A 4 27.39 -36.32 -37.58
CA PRO A 4 27.94 -36.23 -36.23
C PRO A 4 27.02 -35.37 -35.36
N ARG A 5 26.70 -35.89 -34.16
CA ARG A 5 26.02 -35.16 -33.08
C ARG A 5 26.85 -33.94 -32.69
N ALA A 6 26.24 -32.76 -32.76
CA ALA A 6 26.78 -31.54 -32.15
C ALA A 6 26.87 -31.75 -30.63
N ALA A 7 28.10 -31.69 -30.10
CA ALA A 7 28.36 -31.69 -28.68
C ALA A 7 27.85 -30.37 -28.08
N ALA A 8 26.95 -30.47 -27.10
CA ALA A 8 26.55 -29.35 -26.27
C ALA A 8 27.78 -28.85 -25.49
N LEU A 9 28.22 -27.64 -25.80
CA LEU A 9 29.16 -26.89 -24.98
C LEU A 9 28.48 -26.59 -23.64
N GLY A 10 28.99 -27.18 -22.56
CA GLY A 10 28.60 -26.79 -21.20
C GLY A 10 29.06 -25.36 -20.88
N PRO A 11 28.46 -24.71 -19.88
CA PRO A 11 28.83 -23.34 -19.49
C PRO A 11 30.27 -23.28 -18.99
N GLU A 12 30.99 -22.25 -19.45
CA GLU A 12 32.35 -21.88 -19.01
C GLU A 12 32.39 -21.71 -17.47
N PRO A 13 33.40 -22.29 -16.78
CA PRO A 13 33.56 -22.13 -15.33
C PRO A 13 34.19 -20.76 -15.04
N GLY A 14 33.37 -19.72 -14.89
CA GLY A 14 33.88 -18.39 -14.56
C GLY A 14 32.88 -17.26 -14.30
N SER A 15 31.60 -17.37 -14.70
CA SER A 15 30.60 -16.34 -14.38
C SER A 15 29.80 -16.74 -13.14
N SER A 16 30.10 -16.13 -11.99
CA SER A 16 29.34 -16.26 -10.74
C SER A 16 28.00 -15.51 -10.83
N THR A 17 27.17 -15.81 -11.83
CA THR A 17 25.82 -15.26 -11.95
C THR A 17 24.93 -15.90 -10.88
N GLN A 18 24.49 -15.09 -9.91
CA GLN A 18 23.63 -15.53 -8.82
C GLN A 18 22.16 -15.20 -9.13
N THR A 19 21.25 -15.97 -8.54
CA THR A 19 19.81 -15.65 -8.61
C THR A 19 19.50 -14.38 -7.82
N SER A 20 18.71 -13.49 -8.42
CA SER A 20 18.42 -12.16 -7.87
C SER A 20 17.52 -12.16 -6.63
N HIS A 21 16.80 -13.26 -6.38
CA HIS A 21 15.69 -13.33 -5.42
C HIS A 21 16.05 -12.80 -4.01
N ARG A 22 17.18 -13.22 -3.43
CA ARG A 22 17.57 -12.79 -2.08
C ARG A 22 17.90 -11.29 -2.02
N LEU A 23 18.56 -10.75 -3.04
CA LEU A 23 18.87 -9.33 -3.12
C LEU A 23 17.62 -8.47 -3.26
N LEU A 24 16.64 -8.96 -4.04
CA LEU A 24 15.35 -8.29 -4.20
C LEU A 24 14.53 -8.31 -2.91
N ALA A 25 14.46 -9.45 -2.23
CA ALA A 25 13.81 -9.56 -0.93
C ALA A 25 14.45 -8.63 0.13
N TYR A 26 15.79 -8.55 0.16
CA TYR A 26 16.50 -7.59 1.01
C TYR A 26 16.13 -6.13 0.68
N SER A 27 16.07 -5.80 -0.61
CA SER A 27 15.71 -4.45 -1.06
C SER A 27 14.26 -4.09 -0.72
N ASP A 28 13.32 -5.02 -0.87
CA ASP A 28 11.90 -4.84 -0.52
C ASP A 28 11.70 -4.65 0.98
N ALA A 29 12.39 -5.46 1.80
CA ALA A 29 12.37 -5.32 3.25
C ALA A 29 12.92 -3.95 3.67
N LEU A 30 14.06 -3.52 3.13
CA LEU A 30 14.65 -2.23 3.47
C LEU A 30 13.75 -1.07 3.01
N LEU A 31 13.20 -1.13 1.80
CA LEU A 31 12.33 -0.08 1.26
C LEU A 31 11.01 0.06 2.04
N SER A 32 10.41 -1.06 2.44
CA SER A 32 9.19 -1.05 3.26
C SER A 32 9.45 -0.49 4.66
N ILE A 33 10.59 -0.82 5.29
CA ILE A 33 11.02 -0.21 6.56
C ILE A 33 11.15 1.30 6.39
N ILE A 34 11.92 1.74 5.40
CA ILE A 34 12.21 3.17 5.15
C ILE A 34 10.94 3.96 4.85
N ALA A 35 10.01 3.41 4.07
CA ALA A 35 8.72 4.07 3.80
C ALA A 35 7.89 4.22 5.09
N THR A 36 7.89 3.19 5.94
CA THR A 36 7.02 3.16 7.13
C THR A 36 7.54 4.04 8.27
N VAL A 37 8.86 4.05 8.53
CA VAL A 37 9.46 4.86 9.62
C VAL A 37 9.30 6.37 9.42
N MET A 38 8.94 6.82 8.21
CA MET A 38 8.60 8.22 7.94
C MET A 38 7.36 8.70 8.71
N ILE A 39 6.58 7.80 9.32
CA ILE A 39 5.48 8.20 10.23
C ILE A 39 5.98 8.76 11.56
N LEU A 40 7.19 8.39 12.01
CA LEU A 40 7.70 8.73 13.34
C LEU A 40 7.69 10.24 13.65
N PRO A 41 8.14 11.15 12.76
CA PRO A 41 8.10 12.59 13.03
C PRO A 41 6.67 13.17 13.16
N VAL A 42 5.67 12.45 12.64
CA VAL A 42 4.25 12.78 12.77
C VAL A 42 3.72 12.25 14.09
N ALA A 43 3.97 10.97 14.39
CA ALA A 43 3.60 10.30 15.63
C ALA A 43 4.14 11.05 16.86
N HIS A 44 5.44 11.35 16.90
CA HIS A 44 6.07 12.03 18.04
C HIS A 44 5.75 13.53 18.16
N THR A 45 4.70 14.02 17.50
CA THR A 45 4.23 15.40 17.68
C THR A 45 3.53 15.50 19.03
N LYS A 46 4.25 15.93 20.07
CA LYS A 46 3.68 16.14 21.41
C LYS A 46 2.59 17.21 21.36
N ILE A 47 1.37 16.86 21.77
CA ILE A 47 0.24 17.79 21.90
C ILE A 47 -0.11 17.86 23.38
N HIS A 48 0.16 18.99 24.02
CA HIS A 48 -0.14 19.13 25.45
C HIS A 48 -1.65 19.00 25.71
N PRO A 49 -2.09 18.23 26.73
CA PRO A 49 -3.50 17.94 26.99
C PRO A 49 -4.33 19.19 27.35
N ASP A 50 -3.69 20.23 27.88
CA ASP A 50 -4.32 21.53 28.20
C ASP A 50 -4.53 22.42 26.96
N GLN A 51 -3.89 22.06 25.84
CA GLN A 51 -4.03 22.78 24.58
C GLN A 51 -5.12 22.10 23.76
N LYS A 52 -6.26 22.80 23.57
CA LYS A 52 -7.23 22.39 22.54
C LYS A 52 -6.49 22.17 21.23
N LEU A 53 -6.94 21.21 20.42
CA LEU A 53 -6.51 21.10 19.03
C LEU A 53 -6.99 22.35 18.26
N GLY A 54 -6.33 23.48 18.50
CA GLY A 54 -6.65 24.75 17.86
C GLY A 54 -6.31 24.64 16.38
N GLU A 55 -6.89 25.54 15.59
CA GLU A 55 -6.67 25.58 14.13
C GLU A 55 -5.18 25.51 13.76
N SER A 56 -4.30 26.09 14.57
CA SER A 56 -2.85 26.05 14.36
C SER A 56 -2.20 24.67 14.58
N VAL A 57 -2.59 23.92 15.61
CA VAL A 57 -2.08 22.57 15.89
C VAL A 57 -2.62 21.60 14.83
N GLN A 58 -3.89 21.75 14.46
CA GLN A 58 -4.52 20.96 13.41
C GLN A 58 -3.86 21.19 12.05
N GLN A 59 -3.58 22.45 11.68
CA GLN A 59 -2.85 22.77 10.44
C GLN A 59 -1.44 22.20 10.42
N LEU A 60 -0.72 22.24 11.56
CA LEU A 60 0.61 21.65 11.66
C LEU A 60 0.58 20.13 11.52
N LEU A 61 -0.34 19.45 12.20
CA LEU A 61 -0.50 18.00 12.12
C LEU A 61 -0.92 17.57 10.71
N LEU A 62 -1.85 18.29 10.08
CA LEU A 62 -2.28 18.04 8.71
C LEU A 62 -1.11 18.21 7.72
N ALA A 63 -0.30 19.25 7.88
CA ALA A 63 0.89 19.47 7.07
C ALA A 63 1.90 18.32 7.24
N LYS A 64 2.15 17.87 8.46
CA LYS A 64 3.02 16.72 8.75
C LYS A 64 2.50 15.42 8.13
N ILE A 65 1.19 15.14 8.24
CA ILE A 65 0.55 13.97 7.62
C ILE A 65 0.66 14.04 6.10
N ALA A 66 0.40 15.19 5.48
CA ALA A 66 0.51 15.37 4.03
C ALA A 66 1.95 15.14 3.54
N VAL A 67 2.92 15.66 4.31
CA VAL A 67 4.35 15.47 4.05
C VAL A 67 4.73 13.99 4.18
N TYR A 68 4.26 13.29 5.22
CA TYR A 68 4.41 11.83 5.37
C TYR A 68 3.84 11.05 4.17
N LEU A 69 2.59 11.31 3.78
CA LEU A 69 1.96 10.63 2.65
C LEU A 69 2.75 10.87 1.36
N MET A 70 3.18 12.11 1.11
CA MET A 70 3.99 12.45 -0.04
C MET A 70 5.29 11.64 -0.07
N THR A 71 6.02 11.56 1.05
CA THR A 71 7.31 10.86 1.07
C THR A 71 7.17 9.34 1.02
N PHE A 72 6.16 8.78 1.69
CA PHE A 72 5.82 7.36 1.55
C PHE A 72 5.59 7.01 0.07
N LEU A 73 4.79 7.82 -0.63
CA LEU A 73 4.49 7.63 -2.05
C LEU A 73 5.74 7.79 -2.93
N ILE A 74 6.62 8.76 -2.66
CA ILE A 74 7.88 8.92 -3.40
C ILE A 74 8.77 7.68 -3.25
N VAL A 75 8.94 7.17 -2.03
CA VAL A 75 9.73 5.95 -1.78
C VAL A 75 9.10 4.76 -2.52
N THR A 76 7.77 4.67 -2.55
CA THR A 76 7.10 3.56 -3.23
C THR A 76 7.16 3.66 -4.75
N VAL A 77 7.21 4.87 -5.31
CA VAL A 77 7.52 5.10 -6.73
C VAL A 77 8.94 4.66 -7.06
N ALA A 78 9.91 4.98 -6.18
CA ALA A 78 11.29 4.53 -6.33
C ALA A 78 11.41 3.00 -6.24
N TRP A 79 10.69 2.37 -5.31
CA TRP A 79 10.57 0.92 -5.21
C TRP A 79 9.95 0.31 -6.48
N ALA A 80 8.86 0.88 -7.00
CA ALA A 80 8.25 0.39 -8.23
C ALA A 80 9.22 0.50 -9.43
N ALA A 81 10.00 1.59 -9.52
CA ALA A 81 11.04 1.72 -10.53
C ALA A 81 12.15 0.67 -10.36
N HIS A 82 12.54 0.36 -9.12
CA HIS A 82 13.50 -0.71 -8.80
C HIS A 82 12.96 -2.09 -9.18
N VAL A 83 11.69 -2.40 -8.89
CA VAL A 83 11.03 -3.64 -9.33
C VAL A 83 11.11 -3.78 -10.84
N ARG A 84 10.79 -2.71 -11.60
CA ARG A 84 10.87 -2.73 -13.07
C ARG A 84 12.29 -2.95 -13.58
N LEU A 85 13.28 -2.34 -12.94
CA LEU A 85 14.68 -2.50 -13.30
C LEU A 85 15.13 -3.96 -13.20
N PHE A 86 14.77 -4.62 -12.10
CA PHE A 86 15.14 -6.02 -11.85
C PHE A 86 14.16 -7.05 -12.45
N GLN A 87 13.10 -6.62 -13.14
CA GLN A 87 12.38 -7.48 -14.10
C GLN A 87 13.14 -7.61 -15.42
N VAL A 88 13.98 -6.61 -15.76
CA VAL A 88 14.82 -6.59 -16.96
C VAL A 88 16.16 -7.29 -16.72
N ILE A 89 16.74 -7.10 -15.54
CA ILE A 89 18.00 -7.72 -15.11
C ILE A 89 17.66 -9.01 -14.36
N GLU A 90 17.83 -10.15 -15.02
CA GLU A 90 17.48 -11.47 -14.46
C GLU A 90 18.60 -12.02 -13.57
N HIS A 91 19.85 -11.89 -14.03
CA HIS A 91 21.04 -12.39 -13.34
C HIS A 91 21.83 -11.24 -12.72
N ILE A 92 22.40 -11.49 -11.55
CA ILE A 92 23.19 -10.50 -10.80
C ILE A 92 24.63 -10.97 -10.66
N ASP A 93 25.56 -10.03 -10.82
CA ASP A 93 26.97 -10.16 -10.47
C ASP A 93 27.33 -9.28 -9.26
N ASP A 94 28.56 -9.40 -8.78
CA ASP A 94 29.00 -8.67 -7.57
C ASP A 94 28.98 -7.14 -7.76
N VAL A 95 29.23 -6.67 -8.98
CA VAL A 95 29.21 -5.22 -9.30
C VAL A 95 27.79 -4.67 -9.21
N LEU A 96 26.81 -5.35 -9.81
CA LEU A 96 25.40 -4.99 -9.68
C LEU A 96 24.91 -5.08 -8.24
N ALA A 97 25.37 -6.09 -7.48
CA ALA A 97 25.04 -6.20 -6.07
C ALA A 97 25.56 -5.02 -5.26
N LEU A 98 26.80 -4.58 -5.50
CA LEU A 98 27.40 -3.40 -4.86
C LEU A 98 26.72 -2.10 -5.27
N LEU A 99 26.35 -1.94 -6.55
CA LEU A 99 25.58 -0.78 -7.01
C LEU A 99 24.18 -0.75 -6.37
N ASN A 100 23.52 -1.90 -6.24
CA ASN A 100 22.26 -2.00 -5.52
C ASN A 100 22.43 -1.63 -4.04
N LEU A 101 23.49 -2.10 -3.38
CA LEU A 101 23.77 -1.76 -1.99
C LEU A 101 24.04 -0.26 -1.81
N ALA A 102 24.80 0.35 -2.73
CA ALA A 102 25.01 1.80 -2.75
C ALA A 102 23.69 2.57 -2.94
N CYS A 103 22.80 2.08 -3.82
CA CYS A 103 21.46 2.62 -3.99
C CYS A 103 20.65 2.54 -2.68
N MET A 104 20.63 1.37 -2.03
CA MET A 104 19.94 1.17 -0.74
C MET A 104 20.50 2.09 0.35
N MET A 105 21.83 2.29 0.42
CA MET A 105 22.48 3.19 1.38
C MET A 105 22.03 4.65 1.22
N ILE A 106 21.81 5.15 0.01
CA ILE A 106 21.28 6.51 -0.18
C ILE A 106 19.79 6.56 0.18
N ILE A 107 19.04 5.49 -0.09
CA ILE A 107 17.62 5.41 0.28
C ILE A 107 17.42 5.40 1.79
N THR A 108 18.28 4.71 2.57
CA THR A 108 18.20 4.74 4.03
C THR A 108 18.46 6.11 4.64
N PHE A 109 19.05 7.04 3.89
CA PHE A 109 19.25 8.43 4.32
C PHE A 109 18.00 9.31 4.10
N LEU A 110 17.02 8.87 3.29
CA LEU A 110 15.81 9.64 3.02
C LEU A 110 15.00 10.01 4.27
N PRO A 111 14.77 9.12 5.28
CA PRO A 111 14.06 9.49 6.49
C PRO A 111 14.69 10.64 7.27
N TYR A 112 16.03 10.73 7.26
CA TYR A 112 16.73 11.86 7.89
C TYR A 112 16.44 13.17 7.15
N THR A 113 16.57 13.16 5.81
CA THR A 113 16.26 14.36 5.00
C THR A 113 14.80 14.79 5.13
N PHE A 114 13.90 13.82 5.29
CA PHE A 114 12.49 14.04 5.56
C PHE A 114 12.26 14.67 6.93
N SER A 115 12.87 14.13 7.97
CA SER A 115 12.77 14.70 9.33
C SER A 115 13.19 16.16 9.33
N LEU A 116 14.28 16.50 8.61
CA LEU A 116 14.73 17.88 8.44
C LEU A 116 13.69 18.76 7.71
N MET A 117 13.12 18.24 6.63
CA MET A 117 12.06 18.92 5.85
C MET A 117 10.78 19.14 6.66
N ALA A 118 10.38 18.16 7.50
CA ALA A 118 9.17 18.22 8.31
C ALA A 118 9.34 19.13 9.55
N SER A 119 10.52 19.15 10.16
CA SER A 119 10.83 20.02 11.29
C SER A 119 11.04 21.48 10.88
N PHE A 120 11.56 21.73 9.68
CA PHE A 120 11.87 23.08 9.20
C PHE A 120 11.29 23.35 7.79
N PRO A 121 9.95 23.35 7.62
CA PRO A 121 9.31 23.48 6.30
C PRO A 121 9.58 24.83 5.62
N GLY A 122 9.88 25.88 6.40
CA GLY A 122 10.25 27.20 5.88
C GLY A 122 11.71 27.33 5.43
N ILE A 123 12.56 26.34 5.74
CA ILE A 123 13.98 26.35 5.40
C ILE A 123 14.18 25.47 4.15
N PRO A 124 14.73 26.01 3.05
CA PRO A 124 14.82 25.29 1.77
C PRO A 124 15.79 24.10 1.80
N PHE A 125 16.70 24.06 2.78
CA PHE A 125 17.77 23.08 2.86
C PHE A 125 17.27 21.62 3.00
N GLY A 126 16.15 21.39 3.69
CA GLY A 126 15.57 20.04 3.81
C GLY A 126 15.11 19.49 2.46
N ILE A 127 14.39 20.30 1.68
CA ILE A 127 13.90 19.94 0.34
C ILE A 127 15.07 19.74 -0.63
N PHE A 128 16.08 20.63 -0.55
CA PHE A 128 17.30 20.51 -1.34
C PHE A 128 17.99 19.16 -1.10
N LEU A 129 18.26 18.80 0.16
CA LEU A 129 18.96 17.57 0.52
C LEU A 129 18.17 16.33 0.10
N PHE A 130 16.86 16.30 0.36
CA PHE A 130 15.96 15.24 -0.10
C PHE A 130 16.02 15.04 -1.62
N SER A 131 15.95 16.16 -2.35
CA SER A 131 15.98 16.16 -3.82
C SER A 131 17.33 15.68 -4.38
N VAL A 132 18.44 16.07 -3.75
CA VAL A 132 19.78 15.59 -4.10
C VAL A 132 19.90 14.08 -3.89
N CYS A 133 19.42 13.54 -2.77
CA CYS A 133 19.41 12.10 -2.54
C CYS A 133 18.61 11.36 -3.63
N ALA A 134 17.42 11.85 -3.98
CA ALA A 134 16.60 11.28 -5.06
C ALA A 134 17.31 11.31 -6.43
N VAL A 135 18.04 12.39 -6.73
CA VAL A 135 18.86 12.48 -7.95
C VAL A 135 19.97 11.43 -7.95
N VAL A 136 20.71 11.30 -6.85
CA VAL A 136 21.80 10.32 -6.72
C VAL A 136 21.27 8.89 -6.87
N ILE A 137 20.13 8.55 -6.25
CA ILE A 137 19.45 7.26 -6.43
C ILE A 137 19.17 7.00 -7.91
N GLY A 138 18.59 8.00 -8.59
CA GLY A 138 18.32 7.93 -10.03
C GLY A 138 19.55 7.71 -10.90
N LEU A 139 20.65 8.38 -10.58
CA LEU A 139 21.93 8.22 -11.28
C LEU A 139 22.50 6.82 -11.08
N ILE A 140 22.46 6.28 -9.85
CA ILE A 140 22.91 4.90 -9.58
C ILE A 140 22.05 3.90 -10.36
N GLN A 141 20.72 4.06 -10.35
CA GLN A 141 19.82 3.21 -11.15
C GLN A 141 20.10 3.32 -12.66
N ALA A 142 20.41 4.52 -13.17
CA ALA A 142 20.82 4.72 -14.57
C ALA A 142 22.15 4.01 -14.89
N VAL A 143 23.11 4.01 -13.97
CA VAL A 143 24.37 3.26 -14.09
C VAL A 143 24.10 1.75 -14.13
N ILE A 144 23.21 1.24 -13.27
CA ILE A 144 22.80 -0.17 -13.27
C ILE A 144 22.21 -0.56 -14.63
N VAL A 145 21.33 0.26 -15.21
CA VAL A 145 20.81 0.02 -16.57
C VAL A 145 21.94 0.01 -17.60
N ALA A 146 22.81 1.03 -17.58
CA ALA A 146 23.89 1.13 -18.54
C ALA A 146 24.84 -0.07 -18.48
N TYR A 147 25.12 -0.57 -17.27
CA TYR A 147 25.94 -1.76 -17.02
C TYR A 147 25.24 -3.05 -17.49
N GLY A 148 23.96 -3.25 -17.16
CA GLY A 148 23.19 -4.41 -17.63
C GLY A 148 23.13 -4.51 -19.16
N PHE A 149 22.98 -3.38 -19.87
CA PHE A 149 23.03 -3.35 -21.33
C PHE A 149 24.44 -3.45 -21.92
N TYR A 150 25.48 -3.21 -21.13
CA TYR A 150 26.87 -3.46 -21.54
C TYR A 150 27.24 -4.95 -21.44
N HIS A 151 26.58 -5.69 -20.54
CA HIS A 151 26.75 -7.13 -20.34
C HIS A 151 25.44 -7.90 -20.63
N PRO A 152 25.13 -8.22 -21.90
CA PRO A 152 23.83 -8.77 -22.30
C PRO A 152 23.44 -10.11 -21.64
N HIS A 153 24.39 -10.87 -21.12
CA HIS A 153 24.15 -12.13 -20.40
C HIS A 153 23.43 -11.94 -19.06
N LEU A 154 23.38 -10.71 -18.53
CA LEU A 154 22.68 -10.37 -17.28
C LEU A 154 21.19 -10.06 -17.51
N LEU A 155 20.81 -9.76 -18.76
CA LEU A 155 19.45 -9.39 -19.13
C LEU A 155 18.58 -10.63 -19.30
N ASN A 156 17.27 -10.43 -19.19
CA ASN A 156 16.29 -11.45 -19.55
C ASN A 156 16.46 -11.90 -21.01
N GLN A 157 16.35 -13.22 -21.25
CA GLN A 157 16.50 -13.86 -22.55
C GLN A 157 15.74 -13.16 -23.68
N GLN A 158 14.52 -12.67 -23.42
CA GLN A 158 13.69 -12.03 -24.44
C GLN A 158 14.25 -10.67 -24.91
N ILE A 159 14.94 -9.94 -24.02
CA ILE A 159 15.60 -8.68 -24.35
C ILE A 159 16.94 -8.96 -25.01
N GLN A 160 17.63 -10.02 -24.58
CA GLN A 160 18.88 -10.47 -25.19
C GLN A 160 18.69 -10.83 -26.67
N GLU A 161 17.62 -11.54 -27.02
CA GLU A 161 17.29 -11.97 -28.38
C GLU A 161 16.71 -10.85 -29.28
N SER A 162 16.42 -9.68 -28.71
CA SER A 162 15.79 -8.59 -29.46
C SER A 162 16.78 -7.83 -30.36
N GLU A 163 16.38 -7.54 -31.61
CA GLU A 163 17.23 -6.83 -32.58
C GLU A 163 17.57 -5.38 -32.19
N ASN A 164 16.81 -4.77 -31.28
CA ASN A 164 16.83 -3.32 -31.02
C ASN A 164 17.24 -2.93 -29.58
N GLN A 165 18.25 -3.58 -29.00
CA GLN A 165 18.74 -3.34 -27.62
C GLN A 165 18.95 -1.85 -27.25
N ASN A 166 19.44 -1.03 -28.19
CA ASN A 166 19.65 0.40 -27.97
C ASN A 166 18.35 1.19 -27.73
N PHE A 167 17.25 0.78 -28.40
CA PHE A 167 15.94 1.37 -28.18
C PHE A 167 15.45 1.07 -26.76
N TYR A 168 15.56 -0.19 -26.33
CA TYR A 168 15.20 -0.63 -24.97
C TYR A 168 15.98 0.12 -23.90
N LYS A 169 17.30 0.24 -24.06
CA LYS A 169 18.17 1.00 -23.16
C LYS A 169 17.70 2.46 -23.02
N ARG A 170 17.48 3.17 -24.13
CA ARG A 170 17.03 4.57 -24.11
C ARG A 170 15.66 4.72 -23.45
N HIS A 171 14.75 3.79 -23.70
CA HIS A 171 13.41 3.86 -23.14
C HIS A 171 13.39 3.64 -21.62
N ILE A 172 14.08 2.60 -21.12
CA ILE A 172 14.20 2.31 -19.69
C ILE A 172 14.89 3.47 -18.97
N LEU A 173 15.99 3.98 -19.54
CA LEU A 173 16.68 5.14 -19.00
C LEU A 173 15.76 6.37 -18.93
N LYS A 174 14.95 6.61 -19.96
CA LYS A 174 13.96 7.70 -19.96
C LYS A 174 12.89 7.51 -18.90
N ILE A 175 12.52 6.29 -18.50
CA ILE A 175 11.54 6.07 -17.42
C ILE A 175 12.19 6.35 -16.07
N ILE A 176 13.36 5.77 -15.82
CA ILE A 176 14.08 5.88 -14.53
C ILE A 176 14.53 7.33 -14.29
N LEU A 177 14.98 8.05 -15.32
CA LEU A 177 15.54 9.40 -15.17
C LEU A 177 14.47 10.50 -15.05
N ARG A 178 13.20 10.23 -15.35
CA ARG A 178 12.11 11.24 -15.24
C ARG A 178 11.95 11.80 -13.83
N GLY A 179 11.83 10.93 -12.83
CA GLY A 179 11.70 11.33 -11.43
C GLY A 179 12.90 12.16 -10.94
N PRO A 180 14.14 11.67 -11.13
CA PRO A 180 15.37 12.40 -10.83
C PRO A 180 15.46 13.77 -11.52
N VAL A 181 15.01 13.91 -12.77
CA VAL A 181 14.99 15.23 -13.43
C VAL A 181 14.02 16.19 -12.74
N LEU A 182 12.84 15.73 -12.34
CA LEU A 182 11.90 16.55 -11.56
C LEU A 182 12.45 16.90 -10.18
N CYS A 183 13.11 15.95 -9.50
CA CYS A 183 13.79 16.21 -8.23
C CYS A 183 14.95 17.19 -8.39
N PHE A 184 15.72 17.11 -9.48
CA PHE A 184 16.79 18.07 -9.77
C PHE A 184 16.22 19.49 -9.94
N LEU A 185 15.11 19.63 -10.67
CA LEU A 185 14.40 20.91 -10.76
C LEU A 185 13.89 21.37 -9.38
N ALA A 186 13.33 20.47 -8.57
CA ALA A 186 12.89 20.78 -7.21
C ALA A 186 14.05 21.25 -6.32
N ALA A 187 15.24 20.65 -6.45
CA ALA A 187 16.44 21.08 -5.74
C ALA A 187 16.82 22.52 -6.11
N ILE A 188 16.79 22.87 -7.40
CA ILE A 188 17.07 24.23 -7.86
C ILE A 188 16.03 25.21 -7.31
N PHE A 189 14.74 24.91 -7.52
CA PHE A 189 13.66 25.80 -7.10
C PHE A 189 13.50 25.91 -5.59
N SER A 190 14.08 25.01 -4.79
CA SER A 190 13.99 25.07 -3.33
C SER A 190 14.49 26.40 -2.77
N PHE A 191 15.56 26.96 -3.34
CA PHE A 191 16.14 28.24 -2.90
C PHE A 191 15.41 29.48 -3.43
N PHE A 192 14.61 29.35 -4.50
CA PHE A 192 13.93 30.48 -5.13
C PHE A 192 12.44 30.55 -4.74
N PHE A 193 11.76 29.40 -4.73
CA PHE A 193 10.32 29.31 -4.52
C PHE A 193 9.92 27.93 -3.97
N ILE A 194 9.87 27.82 -2.64
CA ILE A 194 9.56 26.59 -1.89
C ILE A 194 8.25 25.92 -2.36
N PRO A 195 7.12 26.64 -2.55
CA PRO A 195 5.87 25.99 -2.95
C PRO A 195 5.97 25.22 -4.26
N LEU A 196 6.68 25.75 -5.26
CA LEU A 196 6.90 25.06 -6.53
C LEU A 196 7.75 23.81 -6.38
N SER A 197 8.66 23.77 -5.42
CA SER A 197 9.46 22.57 -5.14
C SER A 197 8.58 21.42 -4.63
N TYR A 198 7.62 21.71 -3.74
CA TYR A 198 6.62 20.72 -3.32
C TYR A 198 5.71 20.29 -4.47
N VAL A 199 5.31 21.21 -5.35
CA VAL A 199 4.54 20.85 -6.56
C VAL A 199 5.34 19.91 -7.47
N LEU A 200 6.63 20.18 -7.68
CA LEU A 200 7.52 19.33 -8.48
C LEU A 200 7.68 17.93 -7.85
N LEU A 201 7.84 17.84 -6.54
CA LEU A 201 7.85 16.56 -5.82
C LEU A 201 6.51 15.82 -5.93
N GLY A 202 5.39 16.53 -5.80
CA GLY A 202 4.05 15.95 -6.02
C GLY A 202 3.86 15.44 -7.45
N LEU A 203 4.44 16.13 -8.45
CA LEU A 203 4.42 15.67 -9.84
C LEU A 203 5.17 14.36 -10.04
N VAL A 204 6.22 14.06 -9.27
CA VAL A 204 6.92 12.76 -9.33
C VAL A 204 5.94 11.61 -9.06
N ILE A 205 5.01 11.80 -8.13
CA ILE A 205 3.98 10.81 -7.77
C ILE A 205 2.94 10.69 -8.89
N VAL A 206 2.46 11.81 -9.42
CA VAL A 206 1.32 11.84 -10.36
C VAL A 206 1.73 11.48 -11.80
N PHE A 207 2.95 11.82 -12.22
CA PHE A 207 3.39 11.72 -13.61
C PHE A 207 3.31 10.30 -14.23
N PRO A 208 3.68 9.21 -13.51
CA PRO A 208 3.51 7.84 -14.02
C PRO A 208 2.04 7.46 -14.29
N HIS A 209 1.10 8.08 -13.59
CA HIS A 209 -0.34 7.85 -13.74
C HIS A 209 -0.96 8.80 -14.79
N LEU A 210 -0.56 10.08 -14.79
CA LEU A 210 -1.08 11.11 -15.68
C LEU A 210 -0.75 10.84 -17.15
N THR A 211 0.48 10.39 -17.43
CA THR A 211 0.87 10.01 -18.80
C THR A 211 -0.06 8.97 -19.41
N ARG A 212 -0.67 8.09 -18.61
CA ARG A 212 -1.65 7.11 -19.08
C ARG A 212 -3.04 7.68 -19.28
N VAL A 213 -3.52 8.53 -18.37
CA VAL A 213 -4.81 9.21 -18.54
C VAL A 213 -4.77 10.02 -19.84
N ILE A 214 -3.66 10.70 -20.10
CA ILE A 214 -3.44 11.46 -21.33
C ILE A 214 -3.39 10.52 -22.55
N THR A 215 -2.66 9.41 -22.52
CA THR A 215 -2.63 8.45 -23.65
C THR A 215 -3.99 7.79 -23.89
N TRP A 216 -4.72 7.44 -22.82
CA TRP A 216 -6.07 6.88 -22.91
C TRP A 216 -7.05 7.90 -23.50
N CYS A 217 -7.02 9.15 -23.03
CA CYS A 217 -7.80 10.24 -23.60
C CYS A 217 -7.43 10.50 -25.06
N LYS A 218 -6.14 10.52 -25.39
CA LYS A 218 -5.65 10.70 -26.77
C LYS A 218 -6.13 9.57 -27.68
N ASN A 219 -6.07 8.31 -27.23
CA ASN A 219 -6.54 7.16 -28.01
C ASN A 219 -8.07 7.17 -28.19
N LYS A 220 -8.81 7.69 -27.21
CA LYS A 220 -10.27 7.83 -27.27
C LYS A 220 -10.73 9.02 -28.13
N VAL A 221 -9.94 10.10 -28.16
CA VAL A 221 -10.25 11.34 -28.91
C VAL A 221 -9.75 11.29 -30.35
N LEU A 222 -8.59 10.69 -30.62
CA LEU A 222 -7.91 10.80 -31.91
C LEU A 222 -8.20 9.65 -32.90
N GLY A 223 -9.13 8.74 -32.59
CA GLY A 223 -9.66 7.70 -33.48
C GLY A 223 -8.62 6.98 -34.34
N ARG A 224 -8.17 5.78 -33.90
CA ARG A 224 -7.28 4.84 -34.61
C ARG A 224 -7.10 5.15 -36.10
N ARG A 225 -6.06 5.92 -36.47
CA ARG A 225 -5.68 6.08 -37.87
C ARG A 225 -4.17 6.08 -38.03
N GLY A 226 -3.68 4.90 -38.43
CA GLY A 226 -2.48 4.67 -39.25
C GLY A 226 -1.13 4.84 -38.56
N GLU A 227 -0.54 3.73 -38.11
CA GLU A 227 0.92 3.54 -37.90
C GLU A 227 1.13 2.02 -37.65
N GLU A 228 0.99 1.17 -38.67
CA GLU A 228 0.89 -0.31 -38.49
C GLU A 228 2.23 -1.09 -38.50
N GLU A 229 3.39 -0.47 -38.78
CA GLU A 229 4.68 -1.21 -38.90
C GLU A 229 5.72 -0.94 -37.79
N GLU A 230 5.81 0.27 -37.22
CA GLU A 230 6.63 0.52 -35.99
C GLU A 230 5.94 -0.01 -34.72
N HIS A 231 4.62 -0.21 -34.79
CA HIS A 231 3.77 -0.55 -33.64
C HIS A 231 4.00 -1.96 -33.08
N HIS A 232 4.42 -2.95 -33.87
CA HIS A 232 4.43 -4.34 -33.38
C HIS A 232 5.58 -4.64 -32.39
N SER A 233 6.73 -3.96 -32.55
CA SER A 233 7.84 -4.02 -31.59
C SER A 233 7.61 -3.10 -30.39
N LEU A 234 6.95 -1.95 -30.62
CA LEU A 234 6.54 -1.01 -29.57
C LEU A 234 5.43 -1.60 -28.68
N GLU A 235 4.45 -2.31 -29.24
CA GLU A 235 3.33 -2.92 -28.48
C GLU A 235 3.82 -4.06 -27.59
N THR A 236 4.65 -4.98 -28.11
CA THR A 236 5.21 -6.09 -27.32
C THR A 236 6.09 -5.60 -26.15
N PHE A 237 6.78 -4.48 -26.31
CA PHE A 237 7.58 -3.87 -25.24
C PHE A 237 6.78 -2.96 -24.30
N THR A 238 5.82 -2.19 -24.84
CA THR A 238 4.89 -1.41 -24.00
C THR A 238 4.11 -2.38 -23.13
N PHE A 239 3.74 -3.55 -23.65
CA PHE A 239 3.18 -4.69 -22.92
C PHE A 239 4.09 -5.18 -21.78
N TYR A 240 5.41 -5.31 -22.00
CA TYR A 240 6.38 -5.70 -20.96
C TYR A 240 6.59 -4.65 -19.87
N LEU A 241 6.79 -3.39 -20.24
CA LEU A 241 6.81 -2.32 -19.25
C LEU A 241 5.46 -2.24 -18.54
N SER A 242 4.35 -2.47 -19.25
CA SER A 242 2.99 -2.52 -18.71
C SER A 242 2.60 -3.83 -18.02
N GLU A 243 3.53 -4.78 -17.88
CA GLU A 243 3.30 -6.01 -17.13
C GLU A 243 2.81 -5.69 -15.71
N PRO A 244 2.02 -6.58 -15.11
CA PRO A 244 1.75 -6.54 -13.68
C PRO A 244 3.04 -6.38 -12.86
N LEU A 245 2.96 -5.73 -11.70
CA LEU A 245 4.06 -5.81 -10.73
C LEU A 245 4.21 -7.28 -10.32
N SER A 246 5.44 -7.72 -10.05
CA SER A 246 5.62 -9.06 -9.49
C SER A 246 4.82 -9.18 -8.19
N LYS A 247 3.97 -10.19 -8.12
CA LYS A 247 3.10 -10.47 -6.97
C LYS A 247 3.95 -10.65 -5.71
N GLU A 248 5.02 -11.44 -5.79
CA GLU A 248 5.93 -11.72 -4.68
C GLU A 248 6.56 -10.44 -4.13
N ARG A 249 6.95 -9.51 -5.01
CA ARG A 249 7.52 -8.21 -4.61
C ARG A 249 6.48 -7.36 -3.88
N VAL A 250 5.24 -7.34 -4.38
CA VAL A 250 4.12 -6.61 -3.75
C VAL A 250 3.80 -7.20 -2.38
N GLU A 251 3.77 -8.53 -2.25
CA GLU A 251 3.55 -9.23 -0.99
C GLU A 251 4.68 -8.93 0.01
N ALA A 252 5.94 -9.08 -0.40
CA ALA A 252 7.10 -8.81 0.47
C ALA A 252 7.16 -7.36 0.97
N PHE A 253 6.88 -6.38 0.09
CA PHE A 253 6.80 -4.99 0.50
C PHE A 253 5.64 -4.74 1.47
N SER A 254 4.47 -5.34 1.21
CA SER A 254 3.29 -5.20 2.08
C SER A 254 3.55 -5.80 3.46
N ASP A 255 4.08 -7.03 3.53
CA ASP A 255 4.44 -7.72 4.76
C ASP A 255 5.44 -6.92 5.60
N GLY A 256 6.44 -6.30 4.94
CA GLY A 256 7.39 -5.41 5.61
C GLY A 256 6.73 -4.19 6.26
N VAL A 257 5.77 -3.54 5.57
CA VAL A 257 5.02 -2.41 6.14
C VAL A 257 4.21 -2.86 7.35
N TYR A 258 3.46 -3.97 7.24
CA TYR A 258 2.67 -4.50 8.36
C TYR A 258 3.53 -4.87 9.57
N ALA A 259 4.67 -5.53 9.34
CA ALA A 259 5.60 -5.89 10.39
C ALA A 259 6.14 -4.64 11.10
N ILE A 260 6.55 -3.61 10.34
CA ILE A 260 7.09 -2.39 10.97
C ILE A 260 6.02 -1.63 11.73
N VAL A 261 4.81 -1.51 11.20
CA VAL A 261 3.69 -0.91 11.94
C VAL A 261 3.48 -1.63 13.27
N ALA A 262 3.42 -2.96 13.27
CA ALA A 262 3.28 -3.74 14.51
C ALA A 262 4.48 -3.53 15.47
N THR A 263 5.71 -3.42 14.97
CA THR A 263 6.88 -3.14 15.82
C THR A 263 6.87 -1.74 16.41
N LEU A 264 6.37 -0.74 15.69
CA LEU A 264 6.27 0.62 16.22
C LEU A 264 5.31 0.69 17.42
N LEU A 265 4.22 -0.08 17.39
CA LEU A 265 3.27 -0.14 18.50
C LEU A 265 3.88 -0.73 19.78
N ILE A 266 4.68 -1.80 19.67
CA ILE A 266 5.30 -2.40 20.86
C ILE A 266 6.46 -1.54 21.37
N LEU A 267 7.17 -0.84 20.48
CA LEU A 267 8.23 0.09 20.89
C LEU A 267 7.65 1.26 21.70
N ASP A 268 6.49 1.80 21.31
CA ASP A 268 5.76 2.82 22.06
C ASP A 268 5.46 2.37 23.50
N ILE A 269 4.91 1.15 23.66
CA ILE A 269 4.67 0.55 24.97
C ILE A 269 5.97 0.34 25.76
N CYS A 270 7.04 -0.10 25.10
CA CYS A 270 8.32 -0.33 25.76
C CYS A 270 9.00 0.97 26.23
N GLU A 271 8.73 2.09 25.58
CA GLU A 271 9.30 3.39 25.93
C GLU A 271 8.49 4.08 27.05
N ASP A 272 7.15 4.08 26.95
CA ASP A 272 6.29 4.91 27.81
C ASP A 272 5.70 4.17 29.04
N ASN A 273 5.61 2.83 29.02
CA ASN A 273 4.92 2.05 30.06
C ASN A 273 5.85 1.26 30.99
N VAL A 274 7.15 1.54 30.94
CA VAL A 274 8.13 0.97 31.88
C VAL A 274 8.41 2.02 32.96
N PRO A 275 7.93 1.82 34.21
CA PRO A 275 8.07 2.82 35.26
C PRO A 275 9.53 2.97 35.70
N ASP A 276 9.95 4.21 36.02
CA ASP A 276 11.27 4.48 36.59
C ASP A 276 11.36 3.87 38.00
N PRO A 277 12.46 3.17 38.37
CA PRO A 277 12.65 2.63 39.71
C PRO A 277 12.38 3.62 40.85
N ARG A 278 12.71 4.91 40.65
CA ARG A 278 12.46 5.98 41.64
C ARG A 278 10.96 6.27 41.79
N GLU A 279 10.23 6.28 40.67
CA GLU A 279 8.78 6.48 40.71
C GLU A 279 8.08 5.32 41.42
N VAL A 280 8.54 4.09 41.21
CA VAL A 280 8.03 2.91 41.93
C VAL A 280 8.26 3.03 43.44
N GLU A 281 9.43 3.49 43.85
CA GLU A 281 9.78 3.67 45.26
C GLU A 281 8.97 4.81 45.92
N GLU A 282 8.85 5.96 45.25
CA GLU A 282 8.19 7.16 45.79
C GLU A 282 6.66 7.07 45.75
N LYS A 283 6.06 6.66 44.63
CA LYS A 283 4.60 6.70 44.40
C LYS A 283 3.89 5.41 44.82
N PHE A 284 4.57 4.26 44.73
CA PHE A 284 3.98 2.95 44.99
C PHE A 284 4.66 2.18 46.13
N HIS A 285 5.47 2.86 46.95
CA HIS A 285 6.13 2.28 48.11
C HIS A 285 6.97 1.02 47.80
N GLY A 286 7.57 0.97 46.60
CA GLY A 286 8.35 -0.17 46.13
C GLY A 286 7.52 -1.32 45.54
N SER A 287 6.19 -1.18 45.45
CA SER A 287 5.30 -2.18 44.86
C SER A 287 5.24 -2.06 43.33
N LEU A 288 6.06 -2.85 42.64
CA LEU A 288 6.05 -2.90 41.16
C LEU A 288 4.70 -3.35 40.61
N LEU A 289 3.99 -4.24 41.30
CA LEU A 289 2.69 -4.75 40.83
C LEU A 289 1.63 -3.64 40.77
N GLU A 290 1.62 -2.75 41.77
CA GLU A 290 0.71 -1.60 41.78
C GLU A 290 1.06 -0.63 40.67
N ALA A 291 2.34 -0.33 40.47
CA ALA A 291 2.82 0.51 39.38
C ALA A 291 2.40 -0.05 38.00
N LEU A 292 2.58 -1.35 37.77
CA LEU A 292 2.21 -2.01 36.52
C LEU A 292 0.69 -2.06 36.31
N SER A 293 -0.10 -2.10 37.38
CA SER A 293 -1.57 -2.12 37.29
C SER A 293 -2.15 -0.81 36.76
N GLU A 294 -1.46 0.33 36.99
CA GLU A 294 -1.86 1.64 36.46
C GLU A 294 -1.81 1.67 34.92
N TYR A 295 -0.85 0.97 34.31
CA TYR A 295 -0.71 0.86 32.86
C TYR A 295 -1.61 -0.20 32.20
N GLY A 296 -2.45 -0.91 32.97
CA GLY A 296 -3.33 -1.97 32.47
C GLY A 296 -4.14 -1.62 31.20
N PRO A 297 -4.81 -0.45 31.14
CA PRO A 297 -5.55 -0.01 29.95
C PRO A 297 -4.68 0.15 28.70
N ASN A 298 -3.43 0.62 28.86
CA ASN A 298 -2.49 0.83 27.75
C ASN A 298 -2.08 -0.51 27.12
N TYR A 299 -1.86 -1.55 27.94
CA TYR A 299 -1.62 -2.91 27.44
C TYR A 299 -2.82 -3.45 26.66
N LEU A 300 -4.05 -3.22 27.14
CA LEU A 300 -5.26 -3.66 26.42
C LEU A 300 -5.42 -2.92 25.08
N ALA A 301 -5.15 -1.61 25.06
CA ALA A 301 -5.14 -0.80 23.84
C ALA A 301 -4.10 -1.31 22.83
N TYR A 302 -2.90 -1.67 23.30
CA TYR A 302 -1.87 -2.31 22.47
C TYR A 302 -2.38 -3.59 21.82
N PHE A 303 -2.97 -4.51 22.60
CA PHE A 303 -3.50 -5.76 22.05
C PHE A 303 -4.62 -5.52 21.02
N GLY A 304 -5.52 -4.58 21.28
CA GLY A 304 -6.57 -4.19 20.31
C GLY A 304 -5.98 -3.68 19.00
N SER A 305 -5.01 -2.78 19.07
CA SER A 305 -4.33 -2.22 17.89
C SER A 305 -3.51 -3.26 17.13
N PHE A 306 -2.77 -4.14 17.83
CA PHE A 306 -2.04 -5.25 17.22
C PHE A 306 -2.99 -6.19 16.48
N VAL A 307 -4.13 -6.52 17.08
CA VAL A 307 -5.16 -7.34 16.43
C VAL A 307 -5.76 -6.64 15.22
N THR A 308 -5.99 -5.32 15.27
CA THR A 308 -6.45 -4.55 14.10
C THR A 308 -5.48 -4.68 12.93
N ILE A 309 -4.19 -4.46 13.17
CA ILE A 309 -3.12 -4.58 12.15
C ILE A 309 -3.06 -6.00 11.62
N GLY A 310 -3.04 -7.01 12.49
CA GLY A 310 -2.97 -8.42 12.12
C GLY A 310 -4.18 -8.88 11.30
N LEU A 311 -5.37 -8.37 11.60
CA LEU A 311 -6.57 -8.67 10.82
C LEU A 311 -6.56 -7.96 9.46
N LEU A 312 -6.11 -6.70 9.37
CA LEU A 312 -5.92 -6.01 8.09
C LEU A 312 -4.89 -6.74 7.21
N TRP A 313 -3.80 -7.23 7.81
CA TRP A 313 -2.82 -8.08 7.13
C TRP A 313 -3.47 -9.40 6.68
N PHE A 314 -4.26 -10.05 7.53
CA PHE A 314 -4.96 -11.29 7.19
C PHE A 314 -5.93 -11.11 6.01
N VAL A 315 -6.62 -9.96 5.94
CA VAL A 315 -7.48 -9.60 4.80
C VAL A 315 -6.66 -9.45 3.52
N HIS A 316 -5.55 -8.70 3.59
CA HIS A 316 -4.63 -8.52 2.46
C HIS A 316 -4.05 -9.85 1.98
N HIS A 317 -3.49 -10.66 2.89
CA HIS A 317 -2.96 -11.98 2.59
C HIS A 317 -4.01 -12.88 1.94
N SER A 318 -5.23 -12.92 2.50
CA SER A 318 -6.35 -13.67 1.92
C SER A 318 -6.70 -13.21 0.50
N LEU A 319 -6.67 -11.91 0.25
CA LEU A 319 -6.92 -11.34 -1.08
C LEU A 319 -5.85 -11.77 -2.07
N PHE A 320 -4.58 -11.57 -1.72
CA PHE A 320 -3.46 -11.88 -2.61
C PHE A 320 -3.27 -13.39 -2.85
N LEU A 321 -3.69 -14.26 -1.93
CA LEU A 321 -3.77 -15.71 -2.19
C LEU A 321 -4.65 -16.05 -3.41
N TYR A 322 -5.76 -15.32 -3.62
CA TYR A 322 -6.66 -15.56 -4.76
C TYR A 322 -6.34 -14.72 -6.01
N VAL A 323 -5.44 -13.73 -5.89
CA VAL A 323 -4.94 -12.96 -7.02
C VAL A 323 -3.92 -13.77 -7.80
N THR A 324 -4.21 -14.00 -9.08
CA THR A 324 -3.29 -14.67 -10.03
C THR A 324 -2.34 -13.67 -10.68
N LYS A 325 -2.83 -12.46 -11.00
CA LYS A 325 -2.07 -11.42 -11.72
C LYS A 325 -2.32 -10.04 -11.10
N ALA A 326 -1.26 -9.43 -10.55
CA ALA A 326 -1.35 -8.13 -9.88
C ALA A 326 -1.30 -6.96 -10.88
N THR A 327 -2.47 -6.49 -11.34
CA THR A 327 -2.52 -5.37 -12.27
C THR A 327 -1.92 -4.09 -11.67
N ARG A 328 -1.51 -3.14 -12.52
CA ARG A 328 -0.94 -1.87 -12.05
C ARG A 328 -1.92 -1.03 -11.23
N LEU A 329 -3.23 -1.09 -11.54
CA LEU A 329 -4.24 -0.38 -10.75
C LEU A 329 -4.35 -1.00 -9.35
N MET A 330 -4.34 -2.34 -9.25
CA MET A 330 -4.24 -3.03 -7.97
C MET A 330 -2.97 -2.66 -7.22
N GLY A 331 -1.84 -2.53 -7.93
CA GLY A 331 -0.58 -2.03 -7.35
C GLY A 331 -0.72 -0.61 -6.76
N LEU A 332 -1.30 0.34 -7.50
CA LEU A 332 -1.55 1.69 -6.98
C LEU A 332 -2.45 1.67 -5.74
N LEU A 333 -3.56 0.93 -5.80
CA LEU A 333 -4.48 0.80 -4.67
C LEU A 333 -3.81 0.13 -3.47
N ASN A 334 -2.91 -0.83 -3.70
CA ASN A 334 -2.10 -1.44 -2.65
C ASN A 334 -1.18 -0.41 -1.99
N ILE A 335 -0.47 0.39 -2.79
CA ILE A 335 0.40 1.47 -2.27
C ILE A 335 -0.40 2.46 -1.42
N LEU A 336 -1.60 2.85 -1.88
CA LEU A 336 -2.48 3.73 -1.12
C LEU A 336 -2.94 3.07 0.19
N SER A 337 -3.36 1.80 0.15
CA SER A 337 -3.71 1.03 1.35
C SER A 337 -2.54 1.02 2.36
N LEU A 338 -1.32 0.69 1.91
CA LEU A 338 -0.13 0.63 2.74
C LEU A 338 0.26 1.99 3.34
N ALA A 339 0.05 3.09 2.61
CA ALA A 339 0.29 4.43 3.13
C ALA A 339 -0.64 4.76 4.32
N PHE A 340 -1.90 4.31 4.29
CA PHE A 340 -2.79 4.48 5.43
C PHE A 340 -2.52 3.47 6.55
N ILE A 341 -2.12 2.24 6.23
CA ILE A 341 -1.66 1.25 7.22
C ILE A 341 -0.45 1.77 7.99
N GLY A 342 0.51 2.39 7.29
CA GLY A 342 1.67 3.04 7.90
C GLY A 342 1.31 4.20 8.85
N GLY A 343 0.10 4.76 8.74
CA GLY A 343 -0.46 5.77 9.65
C GLY A 343 -1.16 5.20 10.88
N LEU A 344 -1.34 3.89 11.01
CA LEU A 344 -1.98 3.28 12.19
C LEU A 344 -1.24 3.54 13.53
N PRO A 345 0.09 3.66 13.59
CA PRO A 345 0.77 4.04 14.84
C PRO A 345 0.32 5.42 15.35
N LEU A 346 0.08 6.38 14.44
CA LEU A 346 -0.46 7.69 14.79
C LEU A 346 -1.90 7.57 15.35
N ALA A 347 -2.73 6.73 14.71
CA ALA A 347 -4.09 6.47 15.21
C ALA A 347 -4.06 5.90 16.64
N TYR A 348 -3.18 4.93 16.89
CA TYR A 348 -2.99 4.34 18.21
C TYR A 348 -2.55 5.38 19.24
N GLN A 349 -1.49 6.12 18.96
CA GLN A 349 -0.93 7.11 19.87
C GLN A 349 -1.94 8.21 20.21
N LEU A 350 -2.67 8.73 19.22
CA LEU A 350 -3.72 9.71 19.48
C LEU A 350 -4.81 9.14 20.40
N THR A 351 -5.23 7.89 20.19
CA THR A 351 -6.25 7.26 21.04
C THR A 351 -5.75 6.84 22.42
N SER A 352 -4.44 6.60 22.60
CA SER A 352 -3.85 6.28 23.91
C SER A 352 -3.55 7.53 24.74
N GLU A 353 -3.06 8.60 24.10
CA GLU A 353 -2.72 9.88 24.75
C GLU A 353 -4.00 10.66 25.14
N PHE A 354 -5.02 10.68 24.27
CA PHE A 354 -6.29 11.38 24.52
C PHE A 354 -7.36 10.48 25.17
N ALA A 355 -6.99 9.80 26.27
CA ALA A 355 -7.87 8.91 27.02
C ALA A 355 -9.11 9.61 27.61
N GLU A 356 -10.06 8.78 28.08
CA GLU A 356 -11.42 9.11 28.53
C GLU A 356 -11.50 10.46 29.30
N LYS A 357 -12.34 11.38 28.81
CA LYS A 357 -12.58 12.75 29.34
C LYS A 357 -11.58 13.83 28.92
N SER A 358 -10.68 13.55 27.98
CA SER A 358 -9.90 14.62 27.34
C SER A 358 -10.79 15.45 26.39
N HIS A 359 -10.45 16.74 26.20
CA HIS A 359 -11.22 17.61 25.30
C HIS A 359 -11.18 17.19 23.82
N ASN A 360 -10.17 16.40 23.40
CA ASN A 360 -9.92 16.03 22.00
C ASN A 360 -10.19 14.53 21.71
N GLU A 361 -10.81 13.81 22.63
CA GLU A 361 -11.07 12.36 22.53
C GLU A 361 -11.82 11.97 21.25
N ILE A 362 -12.89 12.71 20.92
CA ILE A 362 -13.71 12.45 19.74
C ILE A 362 -12.88 12.61 18.45
N GLU A 363 -12.03 13.64 18.39
CA GLU A 363 -11.19 13.91 17.22
C GLU A 363 -10.16 12.79 17.03
N ALA A 364 -9.55 12.29 18.11
CA ALA A 364 -8.62 11.16 18.05
C ALA A 364 -9.30 9.87 17.54
N ILE A 365 -10.50 9.56 18.07
CA ILE A 365 -11.30 8.41 17.61
C ILE A 365 -11.69 8.56 16.14
N GLN A 366 -12.10 9.76 15.71
CA GLN A 366 -12.45 10.04 14.32
C GLN A 366 -11.26 9.87 13.38
N VAL A 367 -10.08 10.38 13.75
CA VAL A 367 -8.85 10.20 12.97
C VAL A 367 -8.51 8.72 12.84
N SER A 368 -8.61 7.95 13.92
CA SER A 368 -8.41 6.49 13.92
C SER A 368 -9.38 5.76 12.98
N CYS A 369 -10.67 6.14 13.01
CA CYS A 369 -11.69 5.58 12.11
C CYS A 369 -11.40 5.91 10.65
N VAL A 370 -10.99 7.15 10.34
CA VAL A 370 -10.66 7.59 8.98
C VAL A 370 -9.44 6.85 8.44
N ILE A 371 -8.37 6.71 9.24
CA ILE A 371 -7.17 5.97 8.84
C ILE A 371 -7.52 4.50 8.56
N THR A 372 -8.27 3.86 9.46
CA THR A 372 -8.70 2.47 9.31
C THR A 372 -9.63 2.26 8.11
N PHE A 373 -10.53 3.22 7.86
CA PHE A 373 -11.41 3.21 6.70
C PHE A 373 -10.60 3.26 5.40
N PHE A 374 -9.68 4.21 5.25
CA PHE A 374 -8.87 4.33 4.05
C PHE A 374 -7.92 3.13 3.86
N ALA A 375 -7.30 2.64 4.94
CA ALA A 375 -6.48 1.43 4.91
C ALA A 375 -7.24 0.24 4.33
N SER A 376 -8.51 0.06 4.70
CA SER A 376 -9.32 -1.09 4.32
C SER A 376 -10.12 -0.92 3.01
N ILE A 377 -10.65 0.26 2.72
CA ILE A 377 -11.43 0.52 1.49
C ILE A 377 -10.57 0.36 0.24
N PHE A 378 -9.28 0.69 0.30
CA PHE A 378 -8.38 0.46 -0.82
C PHE A 378 -8.14 -1.03 -1.08
N GLN A 379 -8.13 -1.89 -0.05
CA GLN A 379 -8.10 -3.34 -0.26
C GLN A 379 -9.39 -3.85 -0.90
N PHE A 380 -10.54 -3.32 -0.47
CA PHE A 380 -11.81 -3.61 -1.12
C PHE A 380 -11.83 -3.11 -2.59
N ALA A 381 -11.21 -1.97 -2.88
CA ALA A 381 -11.04 -1.46 -4.23
C ALA A 381 -10.12 -2.35 -5.10
N ILE A 382 -9.07 -2.95 -4.53
CA ILE A 382 -8.24 -3.95 -5.22
C ILE A 382 -9.11 -5.14 -5.62
N TRP A 383 -9.94 -5.63 -4.70
CA TRP A 383 -10.82 -6.76 -4.95
C TRP A 383 -11.84 -6.49 -6.05
N THR A 384 -12.53 -5.36 -5.98
CA THR A 384 -13.49 -4.95 -7.03
C THR A 384 -12.80 -4.74 -8.37
N THR A 385 -11.59 -4.18 -8.39
CA THR A 385 -10.78 -4.05 -9.61
C THR A 385 -10.43 -5.42 -10.21
N ALA A 386 -10.09 -6.40 -9.38
CA ALA A 386 -9.80 -7.76 -9.84
C ALA A 386 -11.07 -8.45 -10.39
N LEU A 387 -12.23 -8.20 -9.78
CA LEU A 387 -13.52 -8.71 -10.29
C LEU A 387 -13.90 -8.17 -11.68
N LEU A 388 -13.45 -6.97 -12.06
CA LEU A 388 -13.72 -6.44 -13.40
C LEU A 388 -13.10 -7.29 -14.52
N ASN A 389 -11.96 -7.95 -14.24
CA ASN A 389 -11.25 -8.83 -15.17
C ASN A 389 -10.98 -10.19 -14.48
N GLU A 390 -12.04 -10.84 -14.02
CA GLU A 390 -11.96 -12.00 -13.13
C GLU A 390 -11.30 -13.24 -13.77
N GLU A 391 -11.33 -13.36 -15.10
CA GLU A 391 -10.71 -14.49 -15.81
C GLU A 391 -9.19 -14.46 -15.75
N GLU A 392 -8.58 -13.27 -15.85
CA GLU A 392 -7.13 -13.09 -15.87
C GLU A 392 -6.53 -12.88 -14.48
N THR A 393 -7.25 -12.17 -13.61
CA THR A 393 -6.68 -11.64 -12.36
C THR A 393 -7.02 -12.47 -11.11
N LEU A 394 -8.03 -13.35 -11.21
CA LEU A 394 -8.54 -14.10 -10.06
C LEU A 394 -8.64 -15.60 -10.28
N HIS A 395 -8.38 -16.33 -9.21
CA HIS A 395 -8.60 -17.76 -9.14
C HIS A 395 -10.10 -18.11 -9.22
N PRO A 396 -10.52 -19.20 -9.91
CA PRO A 396 -11.92 -19.58 -10.10
C PRO A 396 -12.80 -19.63 -8.85
N PHE A 397 -12.23 -19.89 -7.67
CA PHE A 397 -12.98 -19.94 -6.41
C PHE A 397 -13.48 -18.59 -5.90
N ALA A 398 -12.83 -17.49 -6.29
CA ALA A 398 -13.14 -16.14 -5.83
C ALA A 398 -14.02 -15.36 -6.82
N ARG A 399 -14.09 -15.80 -8.09
CA ARG A 399 -14.91 -15.20 -9.17
C ARG A 399 -16.39 -15.07 -8.83
N TYR A 400 -17.15 -14.30 -9.60
CA TYR A 400 -18.61 -14.21 -9.42
C TYR A 400 -19.25 -15.59 -9.40
N GLY A 401 -20.06 -15.86 -8.37
CA GLY A 401 -20.67 -17.19 -8.14
C GLY A 401 -19.72 -18.26 -7.59
N GLY A 402 -18.44 -17.95 -7.39
CA GLY A 402 -17.44 -18.81 -6.78
C GLY A 402 -17.74 -19.12 -5.31
N LYS A 403 -17.22 -20.26 -4.83
CA LYS A 403 -17.48 -20.76 -3.45
C LYS A 403 -17.02 -19.78 -2.37
N GLU A 404 -15.94 -19.04 -2.61
CA GLU A 404 -15.32 -18.15 -1.64
C GLU A 404 -15.63 -16.66 -1.93
N HIS A 405 -16.37 -16.35 -3.00
CA HIS A 405 -16.69 -14.98 -3.40
C HIS A 405 -17.41 -14.19 -2.30
N ALA A 406 -18.52 -14.72 -1.78
CA ALA A 406 -19.31 -14.07 -0.73
C ALA A 406 -18.51 -13.91 0.57
N PHE A 407 -17.64 -14.88 0.87
CA PHE A 407 -16.78 -14.82 2.04
C PHE A 407 -15.69 -13.75 1.90
N MET A 408 -15.04 -13.66 0.74
CA MET A 408 -14.07 -12.60 0.44
C MET A 408 -14.71 -11.22 0.47
N PHE A 409 -15.89 -11.05 -0.11
CA PHE A 409 -16.66 -9.80 -0.02
C PHE A 409 -16.90 -9.39 1.43
N ALA A 410 -17.44 -10.30 2.26
CA ALA A 410 -17.73 -10.00 3.66
C ALA A 410 -16.44 -9.68 4.45
N LYS A 411 -15.35 -10.40 4.18
CA LYS A 411 -14.05 -10.20 4.82
C LYS A 411 -13.48 -8.81 4.52
N LEU A 412 -13.51 -8.38 3.26
CA LEU A 412 -12.98 -7.09 2.82
C LEU A 412 -13.91 -5.91 3.16
N ALA A 413 -15.22 -6.14 3.26
CA ALA A 413 -16.20 -5.10 3.59
C ALA A 413 -16.34 -4.83 5.10
N LEU A 414 -15.90 -5.75 5.97
CA LEU A 414 -16.10 -5.64 7.42
C LEU A 414 -15.46 -4.38 8.02
N TYR A 415 -14.15 -4.17 7.83
CA TYR A 415 -13.47 -2.98 8.36
C TYR A 415 -13.99 -1.65 7.79
N PRO A 416 -14.18 -1.48 6.46
CA PRO A 416 -14.71 -0.24 5.92
C PRO A 416 -16.10 0.09 6.47
N CYS A 417 -17.00 -0.89 6.56
CA CYS A 417 -18.35 -0.67 7.07
C CYS A 417 -18.35 -0.32 8.56
N VAL A 418 -17.55 -1.03 9.36
CA VAL A 418 -17.52 -0.82 10.81
C VAL A 418 -16.82 0.50 11.17
N SER A 419 -15.70 0.83 10.54
CA SER A 419 -15.01 2.12 10.76
C SER A 419 -15.85 3.31 10.32
N LEU A 420 -16.53 3.22 9.18
CA LEU A 420 -17.46 4.26 8.72
C LEU A 420 -18.67 4.39 9.66
N GLY A 421 -19.23 3.26 10.10
CA GLY A 421 -20.31 3.22 11.07
C GLY A 421 -19.92 3.85 12.40
N ALA A 422 -18.73 3.50 12.92
CA ALA A 422 -18.18 4.08 14.15
C ALA A 422 -17.97 5.60 14.01
N PHE A 423 -17.43 6.07 12.88
CA PHE A 423 -17.28 7.50 12.62
C PHE A 423 -18.63 8.23 12.69
N PHE A 424 -19.65 7.78 11.96
CA PHE A 424 -20.97 8.43 12.03
C PHE A 424 -21.61 8.32 13.41
N LEU A 425 -21.43 7.19 14.09
CA LEU A 425 -21.98 6.99 15.43
C LEU A 425 -21.32 7.92 16.45
N THR A 426 -20.01 8.18 16.34
CA THR A 426 -19.30 9.16 17.18
C THR A 426 -19.75 10.59 16.91
N CYS A 427 -20.10 10.93 15.66
CA CYS A 427 -20.68 12.24 15.33
C CYS A 427 -22.09 12.43 15.91
N LEU A 428 -22.89 11.36 15.98
CA LEU A 428 -24.29 11.40 16.43
C LEU A 428 -24.43 11.24 17.95
N LEU A 429 -23.58 10.40 18.56
CA LEU A 429 -23.62 9.99 19.97
C LEU A 429 -22.27 10.30 20.61
N SER A 430 -21.96 11.58 20.77
CA SER A 430 -20.69 12.05 21.35
C SER A 430 -20.42 11.48 22.74
N GLU A 431 -21.46 11.32 23.56
CA GLU A 431 -21.40 10.77 24.92
C GLU A 431 -20.94 9.31 25.01
N PHE A 432 -21.14 8.51 23.95
CA PHE A 432 -20.81 7.08 23.93
C PHE A 432 -19.64 6.73 23.00
N SER A 433 -18.93 7.73 22.49
CA SER A 433 -17.88 7.56 21.47
C SER A 433 -16.79 6.56 21.88
N THR A 434 -16.29 6.63 23.12
CA THR A 434 -15.30 5.71 23.70
C THR A 434 -15.80 4.28 23.76
N ALA A 435 -17.03 4.09 24.25
CA ALA A 435 -17.65 2.78 24.38
C ALA A 435 -17.85 2.13 23.01
N ILE A 436 -18.26 2.93 22.00
CA ILE A 436 -18.39 2.49 20.62
C ILE A 436 -17.04 2.03 20.07
N PHE A 437 -15.98 2.81 20.29
CA PHE A 437 -14.64 2.50 19.80
C PHE A 437 -14.08 1.22 20.45
N HIS A 438 -14.18 1.07 21.76
CA HIS A 438 -13.73 -0.15 22.44
C HIS A 438 -14.57 -1.37 22.06
N LEU A 439 -15.89 -1.21 21.96
CA LEU A 439 -16.77 -2.29 21.50
C LEU A 439 -16.40 -2.73 20.09
N MET A 440 -16.10 -1.79 19.19
CA MET A 440 -15.62 -2.08 17.85
C MET A 440 -14.35 -2.93 17.88
N GLN A 441 -13.34 -2.52 18.64
CA GLN A 441 -12.05 -3.22 18.76
C GLN A 441 -12.22 -4.66 19.28
N ILE A 442 -13.18 -4.88 20.19
CA ILE A 442 -13.46 -6.21 20.74
C ILE A 442 -14.31 -7.06 19.77
N VAL A 443 -15.34 -6.48 19.15
CA VAL A 443 -16.32 -7.22 18.33
C VAL A 443 -15.72 -7.68 17.00
N ILE A 444 -14.88 -6.85 16.36
CA ILE A 444 -14.33 -7.16 15.04
C ILE A 444 -13.57 -8.50 15.01
N PRO A 445 -12.64 -8.80 15.95
CA PRO A 445 -11.95 -10.09 15.98
C PRO A 445 -12.90 -11.28 16.05
N PHE A 446 -13.91 -11.23 16.94
CA PHE A 446 -14.92 -12.29 17.03
C PHE A 446 -15.75 -12.40 15.74
N ALA A 447 -16.08 -11.27 15.11
CA ALA A 447 -16.76 -11.24 13.84
C ALA A 447 -15.92 -11.90 12.72
N PHE A 448 -14.60 -11.72 12.70
CA PHE A 448 -13.70 -12.43 11.76
C PHE A 448 -13.66 -13.93 12.00
N LEU A 449 -13.57 -14.38 13.25
CA LEU A 449 -13.58 -15.81 13.59
C LEU A 449 -14.90 -16.48 13.18
N ALA A 450 -16.02 -15.82 13.43
CA ALA A 450 -17.36 -16.33 13.11
C ALA A 450 -17.83 -15.98 11.68
N LEU A 451 -17.02 -15.27 10.89
CA LEU A 451 -17.41 -14.71 9.59
C LEU A 451 -17.98 -15.77 8.64
N ARG A 452 -17.36 -16.96 8.61
CA ARG A 452 -17.79 -18.04 7.71
C ARG A 452 -19.16 -18.60 8.09
N ILE A 453 -19.48 -18.63 9.39
CA ILE A 453 -20.77 -19.07 9.91
C ILE A 453 -21.82 -18.02 9.57
N PHE A 454 -21.56 -16.75 9.86
CA PHE A 454 -22.47 -15.64 9.56
C PHE A 454 -22.80 -15.57 8.07
N VAL A 455 -21.79 -15.61 7.19
CA VAL A 455 -22.00 -15.57 5.73
C VAL A 455 -22.88 -16.74 5.25
N ARG A 456 -22.65 -17.96 5.77
CA ARG A 456 -23.47 -19.13 5.39
C ARG A 456 -24.93 -19.00 5.85
N ILE A 457 -25.14 -18.56 7.10
CA ILE A 457 -26.48 -18.34 7.64
C ILE A 457 -27.20 -17.24 6.83
N SER A 458 -26.56 -16.10 6.61
CA SER A 458 -27.14 -14.99 5.84
C SER A 458 -27.46 -15.39 4.40
N LEU A 459 -26.56 -16.12 3.73
CA LEU A 459 -26.81 -16.57 2.35
C LEU A 459 -27.98 -17.57 2.28
N THR A 460 -28.12 -18.43 3.30
CA THR A 460 -29.23 -19.39 3.40
C THR A 460 -30.56 -18.67 3.67
N ALA A 461 -30.56 -17.70 4.58
CA ALA A 461 -31.72 -16.86 4.87
C ALA A 461 -32.17 -16.06 3.63
N ILE A 462 -31.23 -15.40 2.92
CA ILE A 462 -31.53 -14.67 1.68
C ILE A 462 -32.11 -15.60 0.62
N LYS A 463 -31.51 -16.79 0.40
CA LYS A 463 -32.05 -17.78 -0.55
C LYS A 463 -33.45 -18.25 -0.16
N SER A 464 -33.72 -18.47 1.11
CA SER A 464 -35.03 -18.85 1.62
C SER A 464 -36.07 -17.75 1.37
N VAL A 465 -35.74 -16.49 1.68
CA VAL A 465 -36.61 -15.33 1.44
C VAL A 465 -36.85 -15.12 -0.06
N MET A 466 -35.81 -15.21 -0.90
CA MET A 466 -35.96 -15.11 -2.36
C MET A 466 -36.81 -16.25 -2.94
N SER A 467 -36.67 -17.47 -2.40
CA SER A 467 -37.50 -18.60 -2.81
C SER A 467 -38.97 -18.41 -2.42
N LEU A 468 -39.24 -17.86 -1.23
CA LEU A 468 -40.59 -17.52 -0.77
C LEU A 468 -41.21 -16.41 -1.62
N SER A 469 -40.43 -15.36 -1.94
CA SER A 469 -40.87 -14.27 -2.81
C SER A 469 -41.17 -14.77 -4.23
N ARG A 470 -40.28 -15.60 -4.81
CA ARG A 470 -40.52 -16.22 -6.13
C ARG A 470 -41.78 -17.10 -6.14
N ARG A 471 -41.99 -17.88 -5.08
CA ARG A 471 -43.20 -18.71 -4.93
C ARG A 471 -44.47 -17.86 -4.83
N LYS A 472 -44.39 -16.70 -4.16
CA LYS A 472 -45.50 -15.74 -4.06
C LYS A 472 -45.81 -15.07 -5.41
N VAL A 473 -44.79 -14.73 -6.21
CA VAL A 473 -44.98 -14.17 -7.55
C VAL A 473 -45.63 -15.18 -8.49
N VAL A 474 -45.17 -16.44 -8.49
CA VAL A 474 -45.79 -17.51 -9.30
C VAL A 474 -47.24 -17.75 -8.92
N LEU A 475 -47.55 -17.74 -7.61
CA LEU A 475 -48.94 -17.88 -7.16
C LEU A 475 -49.83 -16.70 -7.57
N LEU A 476 -49.29 -15.47 -7.60
CA LEU A 476 -50.02 -14.30 -8.07
C LEU A 476 -50.23 -14.33 -9.60
N GLU A 477 -49.25 -14.80 -10.38
CA GLU A 477 -49.40 -15.01 -11.83
C GLU A 477 -50.42 -16.13 -12.14
N GLU A 478 -50.45 -17.21 -11.36
CA GLU A 478 -51.47 -18.26 -11.48
C GLU A 478 -52.88 -17.73 -11.11
N GLU A 479 -52.99 -16.90 -10.07
CA GLU A 479 -54.25 -16.30 -9.64
C GLU A 479 -54.77 -15.27 -10.65
N GLU A 480 -53.90 -14.45 -11.25
CA GLU A 480 -54.23 -13.54 -12.37
C GLU A 480 -54.62 -14.31 -13.64
N ALA A 481 -53.93 -15.42 -13.96
CA ALA A 481 -54.29 -16.29 -15.09
C ALA A 481 -55.66 -16.96 -14.89
N CYS A 482 -56.04 -17.29 -13.66
CA CYS A 482 -57.37 -17.81 -13.34
C CYS A 482 -58.48 -16.72 -13.38
N LEU A 483 -58.12 -15.44 -13.19
CA LEU A 483 -59.06 -14.30 -13.21
C LEU A 483 -59.31 -13.71 -14.62
N SER A 484 -58.60 -14.19 -15.65
CA SER A 484 -58.83 -13.84 -17.06
C SER A 484 -59.47 -14.99 -17.86
N PRO A 485 -60.77 -15.31 -17.69
CA PRO A 485 -61.48 -16.18 -18.62
C PRO A 485 -62.11 -15.38 -19.77
N ASN A 486 -61.82 -15.82 -21.01
CA ASN A 486 -62.52 -15.54 -22.27
C ASN A 486 -62.35 -14.18 -22.97
N GLU A 487 -61.33 -14.07 -23.81
CA GLU A 487 -61.48 -13.54 -25.18
C GLU A 487 -60.61 -14.35 -26.14
N THR A 488 -61.09 -15.53 -26.57
CA THR A 488 -60.79 -16.12 -27.90
C THR A 488 -61.49 -17.47 -28.01
N LEU A 489 -62.65 -17.52 -28.67
CA LEU A 489 -63.04 -18.55 -29.65
C LEU A 489 -64.44 -18.26 -30.19
N SER A 490 -64.51 -18.19 -31.52
CA SER A 490 -65.65 -18.12 -32.45
C SER A 490 -66.52 -16.88 -32.46
#